data_AF-U2PMI0-F1
#
_entry.id   AF-U2PMI0-F1
#
_cell.length_a   1.000
_cell.length_b   1.000
_cell.length_c   1.000
_cell.angle_alpha   90.00
_cell.angle_beta   90.00
_cell.angle_gamma   90.00
#
_symmetry.space_group_name_H-M   'P 1'
#
loop_
_entity.id
_entity.type
_entity.pdbx_description
1 polymer ?
#
loop_
_entity_poly.entity_id
_entity_poly.type
_entity_poly.pdbx_seq_one_letter_code
_entity_poly.pdbx_strand_id
1 'polypeptide(L)' 'MKKTILLLCMLTFLCPTPIAASEISSTETTNIIVRADIKEWKYKFINGKLYKRLWNSTQRRWETDWIPV' A
#
# COMPACT_ATOMS: atom_id res chain seq x y z
N MET A 1 -18.71 -16.58 -57.78
CA MET A 1 -19.45 -17.31 -56.72
C MET A 1 -18.57 -17.68 -55.53
N LYS A 2 -17.51 -18.51 -55.67
CA LYS A 2 -16.61 -18.82 -54.53
C LYS A 2 -15.84 -17.59 -53.99
N LYS A 3 -15.33 -16.72 -54.87
CA LYS A 3 -14.61 -15.47 -54.51
C LYS A 3 -15.53 -14.42 -53.87
N THR A 4 -16.78 -14.35 -54.30
CA THR A 4 -17.79 -13.42 -53.74
C THR A 4 -18.27 -13.87 -52.36
N ILE A 5 -18.35 -15.18 -52.12
CA ILE A 5 -18.63 -15.75 -50.79
C ILE A 5 -17.46 -15.47 -49.84
N LEU A 6 -16.22 -15.67 -50.30
CA LEU A 6 -15.02 -15.38 -49.49
C LEU A 6 -14.92 -13.89 -49.10
N LEU A 7 -15.28 -12.99 -50.01
CA LEU A 7 -15.28 -11.54 -49.76
C LEU A 7 -16.35 -11.15 -48.71
N LEU A 8 -17.52 -11.77 -48.76
CA LEU A 8 -18.63 -11.50 -47.83
C LEU A 8 -18.31 -11.97 -46.40
N CYS A 9 -17.59 -13.08 -46.24
CA CYS A 9 -17.13 -13.58 -44.94
C CYS A 9 -16.05 -12.69 -44.29
N MET A 10 -15.25 -11.97 -45.08
CA MET A 10 -14.23 -11.07 -44.54
C MET A 10 -14.83 -9.77 -43.99
N LEU A 11 -15.97 -9.31 -44.51
CA LEU A 11 -16.63 -8.08 -44.04
C LEU A 11 -17.19 -8.20 -42.62
N THR A 12 -17.54 -9.41 -42.16
CA THR A 12 -18.13 -9.60 -40.82
C THR A 12 -17.10 -9.52 -39.67
N PHE A 13 -15.80 -9.58 -39.97
CA PHE A 13 -14.72 -9.50 -38.96
C PHE A 13 -14.25 -8.07 -38.67
N LEU A 14 -14.74 -7.08 -39.43
CA LEU A 14 -14.29 -5.68 -39.34
C LEU A 14 -15.19 -4.79 -38.48
N CYS A 15 -16.15 -5.36 -37.75
CA CYS A 15 -17.04 -4.59 -36.88
C CYS A 15 -16.50 -4.60 -35.44
N PRO A 16 -15.80 -3.54 -34.98
CA PRO A 16 -15.42 -3.44 -33.57
C PRO A 16 -16.67 -3.23 -32.72
N THR A 17 -16.92 -4.16 -31.80
CA THR A 17 -17.96 -3.98 -30.78
C THR A 17 -17.42 -3.07 -29.67
N PRO A 18 -18.15 -2.02 -29.27
CA PRO A 18 -17.74 -1.20 -28.14
C PRO A 18 -17.85 -2.03 -26.85
N ILE A 19 -16.73 -2.22 -26.16
CA ILE A 19 -16.71 -2.72 -24.79
C ILE A 19 -16.83 -1.51 -23.87
N ALA A 20 -17.92 -1.45 -23.10
CA ALA A 20 -18.05 -0.50 -22.01
C ALA A 20 -17.33 -1.06 -20.79
N ALA A 21 -16.29 -0.36 -20.32
CA ALA A 21 -15.69 -0.63 -19.03
C ALA A 21 -16.54 0.04 -17.95
N SER A 22 -17.10 -0.75 -17.02
CA SER A 22 -17.74 -0.21 -15.83
C SER A 22 -16.69 -0.07 -14.72
N GLU A 23 -16.57 1.13 -14.18
CA GLU A 23 -15.77 1.38 -12.99
C GLU A 23 -16.40 0.67 -11.79
N ILE A 24 -15.67 -0.21 -11.13
CA ILE A 24 -16.08 -0.66 -9.79
C ILE A 24 -15.75 0.50 -8.85
N SER A 25 -16.73 1.36 -8.58
CA SER A 25 -16.62 2.34 -7.51
C SER A 25 -16.69 1.61 -6.18
N SER A 26 -15.58 0.97 -5.79
CA SER A 26 -15.38 0.54 -4.42
C SER A 26 -15.17 1.80 -3.59
N THR A 27 -16.27 2.44 -3.21
CA THR A 27 -16.31 3.34 -2.05
C THR A 27 -16.21 2.49 -0.80
N GLU A 28 -15.18 1.64 -0.72
CA GLU A 28 -14.76 1.10 0.55
C GLU A 28 -14.17 2.29 1.29
N THR A 29 -15.01 2.93 2.10
CA THR A 29 -14.57 3.82 3.16
C THR A 29 -13.71 2.98 4.08
N THR A 30 -12.44 2.82 3.71
CA THR A 30 -11.42 2.22 4.53
C THR A 30 -11.34 3.14 5.73
N ASN A 31 -11.94 2.71 6.84
CA ASN A 31 -11.85 3.43 8.11
C ASN A 31 -10.40 3.32 8.58
N ILE A 32 -9.53 4.18 8.05
CA ILE A 32 -8.14 4.29 8.45
C ILE A 32 -8.15 4.98 9.82
N ILE A 33 -8.18 4.17 10.86
CA ILE A 33 -8.07 4.66 12.23
C ILE A 33 -6.59 4.99 12.47
N VAL A 34 -6.27 6.28 12.55
CA VAL A 34 -4.95 6.74 12.94
C VAL A 34 -4.72 6.35 14.41
N ARG A 35 -3.72 5.51 14.66
CA ARG A 35 -3.29 5.14 16.01
C ARG A 35 -2.02 5.90 16.35
N ALA A 36 -1.90 6.34 17.60
CA ALA A 36 -0.65 6.91 18.10
C ALA A 36 0.43 5.82 18.19
N ASP A 37 1.69 6.21 18.00
CA ASP A 37 2.83 5.34 18.20
C ASP A 37 2.96 4.93 19.67
N ILE A 38 3.29 3.66 19.90
CA ILE A 38 3.61 3.14 21.23
C ILE A 38 5.10 3.39 21.48
N LYS A 39 5.39 4.32 22.40
CA LYS A 39 6.77 4.72 22.75
C LYS A 39 7.08 4.34 24.20
N GLU A 40 8.26 3.77 24.40
CA GLU A 40 8.71 3.26 25.70
C GLU A 40 10.14 3.71 26.00
N TRP A 41 10.41 4.05 27.26
CA TRP A 41 11.78 4.29 27.72
C TRP A 41 12.46 2.96 28.05
N LYS A 42 13.63 2.73 27.45
CA LYS A 42 14.53 1.62 27.82
C LYS A 42 15.70 2.17 28.60
N TYR A 43 16.12 1.46 29.64
CA TYR A 43 17.15 1.89 30.58
C TYR A 43 18.38 1.00 30.49
N LYS A 44 19.56 1.58 30.70
CA LYS A 44 20.83 0.85 30.74
C LYS A 44 21.87 1.61 31.57
N PHE A 45 22.76 0.88 32.24
CA PHE A 45 23.96 1.46 32.84
C PHE A 45 25.11 1.52 31.82
N ILE A 46 25.72 2.70 31.69
CA ILE A 46 26.92 2.94 30.88
C ILE A 46 27.94 3.61 31.79
N ASN A 47 29.07 2.93 32.05
CA ASN A 47 30.13 3.41 32.95
C ASN A 47 29.60 3.82 34.34
N GLY A 48 28.71 3.00 34.92
CA GLY A 48 28.12 3.25 36.25
C GLY A 48 27.04 4.34 36.30
N LYS A 49 26.78 5.05 35.20
CA LYS A 49 25.70 6.05 35.11
C LYS A 49 24.49 5.45 34.42
N LEU A 50 23.28 5.78 34.91
CA LEU A 50 22.02 5.35 34.32
C LEU A 50 21.66 6.22 33.11
N TYR A 51 21.30 5.60 32.01
CA TYR A 51 20.83 6.25 30.80
C TYR A 51 19.46 5.70 30.40
N LYS A 52 18.71 6.53 29.68
CA LYS A 52 17.45 6.16 29.02
C LYS A 52 17.51 6.45 27.53
N ARG A 53 16.83 5.62 26.73
CA ARG A 53 16.68 5.78 25.27
C ARG A 53 15.24 5.49 24.87
N LEU A 54 14.69 6.28 23.93
CA LEU A 54 13.30 6.14 23.51
C LEU A 54 13.16 5.10 22.40
N TRP A 55 12.41 4.03 22.68
CA TRP A 55 12.06 2.97 21.71
C TRP A 55 10.64 3.19 21.18
N ASN A 56 10.48 3.20 19.85
CA ASN A 56 9.19 3.19 19.18
C ASN A 56 8.84 1.75 18.81
N SER A 57 7.90 1.13 19.51
CA SER A 57 7.49 -0.26 19.29
C SER A 57 6.67 -0.40 18.01
N THR A 58 5.87 0.62 17.67
CA THR A 58 5.09 0.67 16.43
C THR A 58 6.00 0.65 15.20
N GLN A 59 7.06 1.46 15.21
CA GLN A 59 8.00 1.60 14.08
C GLN A 59 9.26 0.74 14.19
N ARG A 60 9.43 0.01 15.31
CA ARG A 60 10.57 -0.86 15.63
C ARG A 60 11.93 -0.15 15.48
N ARG A 61 12.05 1.07 15.99
CA ARG A 61 13.28 1.86 15.91
C ARG A 61 13.55 2.69 17.17
N TRP A 62 14.80 3.10 17.32
CA TRP A 62 15.21 4.07 18.33
C TRP A 62 14.97 5.49 17.82
N GLU A 63 14.32 6.33 18.63
CA GLU A 63 13.98 7.72 18.27
C GLU A 63 14.97 8.74 18.85
N THR A 64 15.77 8.33 19.83
CA THR A 64 16.79 9.18 20.48
C THR A 64 18.08 8.40 20.66
N ASP A 65 19.17 9.08 20.98
CA ASP A 65 20.35 8.45 21.57
C ASP A 65 20.13 8.13 23.05
N TRP A 66 21.14 7.51 23.67
CA TRP A 66 21.18 7.32 25.12
C TRP A 66 21.38 8.67 25.80
N ILE A 67 20.41 9.06 26.62
CA ILE A 67 20.42 10.31 27.38
C ILE A 67 20.63 9.96 28.86
N PRO A 68 21.53 10.64 29.59
CA PRO A 68 21.64 10.49 31.03
C PRO A 68 20.29 10.70 31.72
N VAL A 69 19.99 9.89 32.74
CA VAL A 69 18.79 10.08 33.59
C VAL A 69 19.00 11.26 34.53
#